data_AF-A0A101ELW2-F1
#
_entry.id   AF-A0A101ELW2-F1
#
_cell.length_a   1.000
_cell.length_b   1.000
_cell.length_c   1.000
_cell.angle_alpha   90.00
_cell.angle_beta   90.00
_cell.angle_gamma   90.00
#
_symmetry.space_group_name_H-M   'P 1'
#
loop_
_entity.id
_entity.type
_entity.pdbx_description
1 polymer ?
#
loop_
_entity_poly.entity_id
_entity_poly.type
_entity_poly.pdbx_seq_one_letter_code
_entity_poly.pdbx_strand_id
1 'polypeptide(L)' 'MRKKNNEKKAFLVLYIVGLVMAMAIFLYLTKIEGYIPEEITKVTLIVYLSVLIFVFIGGIIILKYYGARAEETNL' A
#
# COMPACT_ATOMS: atom_id res chain seq x y z
N MET A 1 19.39 3.48 -16.03
CA MET A 1 18.97 2.16 -15.49
C MET A 1 18.80 2.11 -13.97
N ARG A 2 19.75 2.60 -13.15
CA ARG A 2 19.70 2.51 -11.67
C ARG A 2 18.47 3.15 -11.00
N LYS A 3 17.97 4.27 -11.52
CA LYS A 3 16.80 5.00 -10.99
C LYS A 3 15.49 4.21 -11.11
N LYS A 4 15.23 3.64 -12.30
CA LYS A 4 14.06 2.77 -12.57
C LYS A 4 14.07 1.50 -11.72
N ASN A 5 15.24 0.97 -11.39
CA ASN A 5 15.36 -0.15 -10.45
C ASN A 5 15.02 0.24 -9.01
N ASN A 6 15.39 1.45 -8.57
CA ASN A 6 15.06 1.93 -7.23
C ASN A 6 13.56 2.25 -7.09
N GLU A 7 12.93 2.79 -8.12
CA GLU A 7 11.48 3.00 -8.19
C GLU A 7 10.71 1.68 -8.08
N LYS A 8 11.09 0.67 -8.87
CA LYS A 8 10.51 -0.69 -8.78
C LYS A 8 10.68 -1.31 -7.40
N LYS A 9 11.86 -1.15 -6.78
CA LYS A 9 12.10 -1.60 -5.40
C LYS A 9 11.19 -0.87 -4.40
N ALA A 10 10.99 0.43 -4.56
CA ALA A 10 10.09 1.19 -3.69
C ALA A 10 8.64 0.71 -3.82
N PHE A 11 8.16 0.45 -5.05
CA PHE A 11 6.84 -0.15 -5.26
C PHE A 11 6.73 -1.56 -4.66
N LEU A 12 7.77 -2.39 -4.78
CA LEU A 12 7.81 -3.71 -4.16
C LEU A 12 7.71 -3.62 -2.64
N VAL A 13 8.45 -2.69 -2.01
CA VAL A 13 8.37 -2.43 -0.57
C VAL A 13 6.96 -1.95 -0.18
N LEU A 14 6.38 -1.01 -0.92
CA LEU A 14 5.03 -0.52 -0.67
C LEU A 14 4.00 -1.65 -0.73
N TYR A 15 4.14 -2.56 -1.69
CA TYR A 15 3.29 -3.74 -1.84
C TYR A 15 3.43 -4.70 -0.65
N ILE A 16 4.66 -5.03 -0.24
CA ILE A 16 4.91 -5.90 0.91
C ILE A 16 4.32 -5.30 2.19
N VAL A 17 4.52 -4.00 2.42
CA VAL A 17 3.95 -3.31 3.59
C VAL A 17 2.42 -3.31 3.54
N GLY A 18 1.83 -3.07 2.36
CA GLY A 18 0.38 -3.14 2.17
C GLY A 18 -0.20 -4.51 2.50
N LEU A 19 0.48 -5.60 2.11
CA LEU A 19 0.05 -6.97 2.46
C LEU A 19 0.12 -7.23 3.97
N VAL A 20 1.22 -6.84 4.62
CA VAL A 20 1.37 -6.99 6.08
C VAL A 20 0.29 -6.21 6.81
N MET A 21 -0.02 -4.99 6.35
CA MET A 21 -1.09 -4.17 6.88
C MET A 21 -2.46 -4.84 6.69
N ALA A 22 -2.73 -5.41 5.51
CA ALA A 22 -3.97 -6.14 5.24
C ALA A 22 -4.17 -7.29 6.23
N MET A 23 -3.12 -8.11 6.42
CA MET A 23 -3.15 -9.23 7.36
C MET A 23 -3.35 -8.75 8.80
N ALA A 24 -2.69 -7.67 9.20
CA ALA A 24 -2.82 -7.11 10.54
C ALA A 24 -4.25 -6.62 10.82
N ILE A 25 -4.85 -5.86 9.90
CA ILE A 25 -6.23 -5.37 10.04
C ILE A 25 -7.21 -6.54 10.06
N PHE A 26 -7.03 -7.51 9.15
CA PHE A 26 -7.87 -8.69 9.10
C PHE A 26 -7.84 -9.49 10.40
N LEU A 27 -6.64 -9.74 10.94
CA LEU A 27 -6.47 -10.44 12.21
C LEU A 27 -7.02 -9.65 13.38
N TYR A 28 -6.85 -8.32 13.39
CA TYR A 28 -7.41 -7.46 14.43
C TYR A 28 -8.94 -7.56 14.45
N LEU A 29 -9.59 -7.39 13.29
CA LEU A 29 -11.06 -7.42 13.20
C LEU A 29 -11.63 -8.82 13.54
N THR A 30 -11.00 -9.88 13.03
CA THR A 30 -11.53 -11.25 13.22
C THR A 30 -11.19 -11.86 14.57
N LYS A 31 -9.98 -11.60 15.10
CA LYS A 31 -9.49 -12.28 16.31
C LYS A 31 -9.65 -11.44 17.58
N ILE A 32 -9.57 -10.11 17.49
CA ILE A 32 -9.64 -9.22 18.65
C ILE A 32 -11.05 -8.65 18.80
N GLU A 33 -11.63 -8.10 17.72
CA GLU A 33 -13.00 -7.56 17.78
C GLU A 33 -14.09 -8.62 17.62
N GLY A 34 -13.73 -9.83 17.15
CA GLY A 34 -14.65 -10.97 17.11
C GLY A 34 -15.72 -10.89 16.01
N TYR A 35 -15.42 -10.18 14.91
CA TYR A 35 -16.31 -10.09 13.75
C TYR A 35 -16.73 -11.48 13.23
N ILE A 36 -18.03 -11.69 13.07
CA ILE A 36 -18.68 -12.98 12.72
C ILE A 36 -18.70 -13.16 11.19
N PRO A 37 -18.77 -14.39 10.62
CA PRO A 37 -18.71 -14.60 9.17
C PRO A 37 -19.72 -13.81 8.31
N GLU A 38 -20.88 -13.44 8.84
CA GLU A 38 -21.88 -12.61 8.16
C GLU A 38 -21.40 -11.17 7.91
N GLU A 39 -20.40 -10.71 8.66
CA GLU A 39 -19.81 -9.39 8.56
C GLU A 39 -18.48 -9.40 7.78
N ILE A 40 -18.05 -10.56 7.26
CA ILE A 40 -16.83 -10.69 6.45
C ILE A 40 -16.81 -9.72 5.29
N THR A 41 -17.95 -9.42 4.67
CA THR A 41 -18.03 -8.44 3.59
C THR A 41 -17.66 -7.04 4.07
N LYS A 42 -18.09 -6.62 5.27
CA LYS A 42 -17.70 -5.34 5.88
C LYS A 42 -16.23 -5.33 6.27
N VAL A 43 -15.75 -6.40 6.91
CA VAL A 43 -14.34 -6.56 7.28
C VAL A 43 -13.44 -6.47 6.05
N THR A 44 -13.82 -7.17 4.98
CA THR A 44 -13.10 -7.15 3.69
C THR A 44 -13.10 -5.76 3.09
N LEU A 45 -14.23 -5.04 3.12
CA LEU A 45 -14.31 -3.68 2.63
C LEU A 45 -13.39 -2.73 3.40
N ILE A 46 -13.37 -2.83 4.74
CA ILE A 46 -12.52 -2.01 5.61
C ILE A 46 -11.04 -2.29 5.32
N VAL A 47 -10.63 -3.56 5.33
CA VAL A 47 -9.26 -3.98 5.02
C VAL A 47 -8.85 -3.49 3.64
N TYR A 48 -9.70 -3.72 2.64
CA TYR A 48 -9.42 -3.33 1.25
C TYR A 48 -9.31 -1.82 1.10
N LEU A 49 -10.23 -1.04 1.67
CA LEU A 49 -10.23 0.41 1.56
C LEU A 49 -9.01 1.02 2.26
N SER A 50 -8.65 0.54 3.45
CA SER A 50 -7.45 0.99 4.17
C SER A 50 -6.17 0.73 3.39
N VAL A 51 -6.02 -0.48 2.83
CA VAL A 51 -4.84 -0.84 2.04
C VAL A 51 -4.81 -0.10 0.70
N LEU A 52 -5.97 0.09 0.06
CA LEU A 52 -6.08 0.83 -1.19
C LEU A 52 -5.62 2.28 -1.02
N ILE A 53 -6.10 2.99 0.01
CA ILE A 53 -5.69 4.37 0.31
C ILE A 53 -4.18 4.43 0.56
N PHE A 54 -3.65 3.51 1.36
CA PHE A 54 -2.22 3.45 1.67
C PHE A 54 -1.36 3.26 0.41
N VAL A 55 -1.72 2.28 -0.44
CA VAL A 55 -0.98 2.01 -1.68
C VAL A 55 -1.13 3.17 -2.67
N PHE A 56 -2.29 3.81 -2.75
CA PHE A 56 -2.52 4.93 -3.66
C PHE A 56 -1.67 6.14 -3.29
N ILE A 57 -1.70 6.56 -2.02
CA ILE A 57 -0.88 7.68 -1.52
C ILE A 57 0.61 7.35 -1.63
N GLY A 58 1.01 6.16 -1.20
CA GLY A 58 2.40 5.70 -1.31
C GLY A 58 2.89 5.68 -2.75
N GLY A 59 2.06 5.24 -3.69
CA GLY A 59 2.36 5.22 -5.12
C GLY A 59 2.57 6.63 -5.68
N ILE A 60 1.70 7.58 -5.32
CA ILE A 60 1.86 9.00 -5.71
C ILE A 60 3.17 9.57 -5.17
N ILE A 61 3.53 9.29 -3.92
CA ILE A 61 4.78 9.76 -3.31
C ILE A 61 6.00 9.17 -4.04
N ILE A 62 5.98 7.87 -4.33
CA ILE A 62 7.06 7.21 -5.09
C ILE A 62 7.18 7.82 -6.48
N LEU A 63 6.07 7.97 -7.21
CA LEU A 63 6.08 8.58 -8.54
C LEU A 63 6.55 10.03 -8.50
N LYS A 64 6.14 10.82 -7.51
CA LYS A 64 6.62 12.19 -7.35
C LYS A 64 8.12 12.23 -7.04
N TYR A 65 8.60 11.39 -6.14
CA TYR A 65 10.01 11.38 -5.71
C TYR A 65 10.96 10.89 -6.81
N TYR A 66 10.58 9.83 -7.54
CA TYR A 66 11.39 9.28 -8.63
C TYR A 66 11.10 9.99 -9.97
N GLY A 67 9.89 10.51 -10.20
CA GLY A 67 9.51 11.26 -11.39
C GLY A 67 10.01 12.71 -11.41
N ALA A 68 9.87 13.47 -10.31
CA ALA A 68 10.27 14.90 -10.28
C ALA A 68 11.79 15.09 -10.46
N ARG A 69 12.62 14.16 -9.97
CA ARG A 69 14.08 14.18 -10.20
C ARG A 69 14.51 13.86 -11.64
N ALA A 70 13.60 13.64 -12.58
CA ALA A 70 13.94 13.42 -13.99
C ALA A 70 13.88 14.72 -14.80
N GLU A 71 13.10 15.72 -14.35
CA GLU A 71 13.05 17.05 -14.97
C GLU A 71 14.25 17.92 -14.61
N GLU A 72 14.77 17.85 -13.39
CA GLU A 72 15.91 18.70 -12.96
C GLU A 72 17.25 18.36 -13.65
N THR A 73 17.37 17.24 -14.35
CA THR A 73 18.61 16.83 -15.04
C THR A 73 18.66 17.19 -16.53
N ASN A 74 17.66 17.93 -17.05
CA ASN A 74 17.61 18.36 -18.46
C ASN A 74 17.71 19.89 -18.62
N LEU A 75 18.21 20.62 -17.63
CA LEU A 75 18.54 22.04 -17.71
C LEU A 75 20.06 22.23 -17.62
#